data_AF-A0A9D4HQR5-F1
#
_entry.id   AF-A0A9D4HQR5-F1
#
_cell.length_a   1.000
_cell.length_b   1.000
_cell.length_c   1.000
_cell.angle_alpha   90.00
_cell.angle_beta   90.00
_cell.angle_gamma   90.00
#
_symmetry.space_group_name_H-M   'P 1'
#
loop_
_entity.id
_entity.type
_entity.pdbx_description
1 polymer ?
#
loop_
_entity_poly.entity_id
_entity_poly.type
_entity_poly.pdbx_seq_one_letter_code
_entity_poly.pdbx_strand_id
1 'polypeptide(L)'
;MLLLLLLLLLLLLLLLLLLLLLLLLLLLLLLLLLLLLLLLLLLPLLLLLLLLLLLLLLLLLLLLLLLLVLLLLVLLPPPPPPPPPPPPPPPPPRLLLLLLLLHPLLLLLLPLLLLLLLLLLLPLLLLLLLLLLLLLLLLLLLLLLLLLLLLLLLLLLLQLQLLLLLLLLLLLLLLLLLLLLLLLHHHHHHHHHSK
;
A
#
# COMPACT_ATOMS: atom_id res chain seq x y z
N MET A 1 -22.64 -26.55 -44.22
CA MET A 1 -21.80 -25.33 -44.11
C MET A 1 -22.26 -24.41 -42.98
N LEU A 2 -23.53 -23.98 -42.94
CA LEU A 2 -24.05 -23.08 -41.90
C LEU A 2 -23.88 -23.58 -40.45
N LEU A 3 -24.20 -24.85 -40.19
CA LEU A 3 -24.06 -25.45 -38.86
C LEU A 3 -22.61 -25.38 -38.34
N LEU A 4 -21.62 -25.64 -39.21
CA LEU A 4 -20.20 -25.58 -38.87
C LEU A 4 -19.78 -24.16 -38.49
N LEU A 5 -20.30 -23.16 -39.21
CA LEU A 5 -20.00 -21.75 -38.93
C LEU A 5 -20.64 -21.28 -37.61
N LEU A 6 -21.87 -21.71 -37.32
CA LEU A 6 -22.52 -21.44 -36.03
C LEU A 6 -21.72 -22.05 -34.87
N LEU A 7 -21.26 -23.30 -35.03
CA LEU A 7 -20.44 -23.98 -34.04
C LEU A 7 -19.11 -23.24 -33.80
N LEU A 8 -18.46 -22.79 -34.88
CA LEU A 8 -17.23 -22.00 -34.80
C LEU A 8 -17.46 -20.68 -34.03
N LEU A 9 -18.57 -19.99 -34.31
CA LEU A 9 -18.94 -18.75 -33.62
C LEU A 9 -19.16 -18.98 -32.12
N LEU A 10 -19.88 -20.05 -31.76
CA LEU A 10 -20.11 -20.43 -30.37
C LEU A 10 -18.80 -20.74 -29.65
N LEU A 11 -17.91 -21.50 -30.28
CA LEU A 11 -16.59 -21.82 -29.73
C LEU A 11 -15.75 -20.56 -29.50
N LEU A 12 -15.77 -19.62 -30.45
CA LEU A 12 -15.07 -18.35 -30.32
C LEU A 12 -15.60 -17.51 -29.14
N LEU A 13 -16.92 -17.45 -28.98
CA LEU A 13 -17.54 -16.75 -27.85
C LEU A 13 -17.17 -17.38 -26.51
N LEU A 14 -17.17 -18.72 -26.43
CA LEU A 14 -16.76 -19.45 -25.22
C LEU A 14 -15.30 -19.18 -24.87
N LEU A 15 -14.41 -19.20 -25.88
CA LEU A 15 -12.99 -18.89 -25.69
C LEU A 15 -12.81 -17.46 -25.16
N LEU A 16 -13.56 -16.50 -25.70
CA LEU A 16 -13.53 -15.11 -25.26
C LEU A 16 -13.97 -14.96 -23.79
N LEU A 17 -15.05 -15.65 -23.40
CA LEU A 17 -15.53 -15.66 -22.03
C LEU A 17 -14.48 -16.26 -21.07
N LEU A 18 -13.86 -17.38 -21.45
CA LEU A 18 -12.80 -18.01 -20.66
C LEU A 18 -11.61 -17.07 -20.47
N LEU A 19 -11.18 -16.38 -21.55
CA LEU A 19 -10.10 -15.42 -21.51
C LEU A 19 -10.41 -14.26 -20.55
N LEU A 20 -11.64 -13.73 -20.60
CA LEU A 20 -12.09 -12.66 -19.71
C LEU A 20 -12.06 -13.12 -18.23
N LEU A 21 -12.55 -14.33 -17.96
CA LEU A 21 -12.54 -14.90 -16.61
C LEU A 21 -11.11 -15.08 -16.08
N LEU A 22 -10.21 -15.60 -16.92
CA LEU A 22 -8.80 -15.78 -16.56
C LEU A 22 -8.14 -14.44 -16.24
N LEU A 23 -8.42 -13.40 -17.03
CA LEU A 23 -7.92 -12.06 -16.79
C LEU A 23 -8.40 -11.50 -15.45
N LEU A 24 -9.70 -11.64 -15.15
CA LEU A 24 -10.27 -11.20 -13.88
C LEU A 24 -9.62 -11.91 -12.69
N LEU A 25 -9.38 -13.22 -12.82
CA LEU A 25 -8.69 -13.99 -11.79
C LEU A 25 -7.25 -13.51 -11.58
N LEU A 26 -6.52 -13.24 -12.67
CA LEU A 26 -5.16 -12.72 -12.61
C LEU A 26 -5.12 -11.35 -11.94
N LEU A 27 -6.07 -10.46 -12.27
CA LEU A 27 -6.22 -9.14 -11.66
C LEU A 27 -6.46 -9.26 -10.16
N LEU A 28 -7.38 -10.15 -9.74
CA LEU A 28 -7.67 -10.40 -8.33
C LEU A 28 -6.45 -10.93 -7.58
N LEU A 29 -5.74 -11.90 -8.17
CA LEU A 29 -4.52 -12.46 -7.58
C LEU A 29 -3.45 -11.40 -7.38
N LEU A 30 -3.26 -10.54 -8.38
CA LEU A 30 -2.30 -9.44 -8.30
C LEU A 30 -2.69 -8.43 -7.21
N LEU A 31 -3.97 -8.08 -7.11
CA LEU A 31 -4.47 -7.19 -6.06
C LEU A 31 -4.23 -7.80 -4.66
N LEU A 32 -4.46 -9.09 -4.50
CA LEU A 32 -4.20 -9.81 -3.25
C LEU A 32 -2.71 -9.80 -2.90
N LEU A 33 -1.85 -10.06 -3.88
CA LEU A 33 -0.39 -9.99 -3.71
C LEU A 33 0.05 -8.58 -3.30
N LEU A 34 -0.54 -7.56 -3.91
CA LEU A 34 -0.30 -6.16 -3.60
C LEU A 34 -0.65 -5.83 -2.14
N LEU A 35 -1.83 -6.29 -1.70
CA LEU A 35 -2.31 -6.13 -0.33
C LEU A 35 -1.40 -6.85 0.68
N LEU A 36 -0.99 -8.08 0.36
CA LEU A 36 -0.09 -8.86 1.19
C LEU A 36 1.28 -8.17 1.33
N LEU A 37 1.82 -7.65 0.23
CA LEU A 37 3.07 -6.89 0.23
C LEU A 37 2.94 -5.68 1.15
N LEU A 38 1.87 -4.89 1.00
CA LEU A 38 1.60 -3.73 1.84
C LEU A 38 1.53 -4.11 3.33
N LEU A 39 0.83 -5.18 3.67
CA LEU A 39 0.72 -5.67 5.05
C LEU A 39 2.08 -6.10 5.61
N LEU A 40 2.85 -6.85 4.82
CA LEU A 40 4.19 -7.32 5.18
C LEU A 40 5.12 -6.14 5.51
N LEU A 41 4.95 -5.01 4.84
CA LEU A 41 5.74 -3.80 5.06
C LEU A 41 5.23 -2.94 6.21
N LEU A 42 3.93 -2.94 6.47
CA LEU A 42 3.36 -2.24 7.60
C LEU A 42 3.82 -2.87 8.93
N LEU A 43 4.04 -4.19 8.96
CA LEU A 43 4.49 -4.91 10.14
C LEU A 43 5.84 -4.40 10.71
N PRO A 44 6.96 -4.33 9.96
CA PRO A 44 8.22 -3.81 10.47
C PRO A 44 8.11 -2.33 10.86
N LEU A 45 7.25 -1.55 10.18
CA LEU A 45 6.99 -0.17 10.56
C LEU A 45 6.33 -0.07 11.93
N LEU A 46 5.32 -0.90 12.18
CA LEU A 46 4.65 -0.96 13.48
C LEU A 46 5.60 -1.43 14.58
N LEU A 47 6.44 -2.42 14.31
CA LEU A 47 7.46 -2.89 15.24
C LEU A 47 8.50 -1.81 15.55
N LEU A 48 8.98 -1.07 14.54
CA LEU A 48 9.90 0.04 14.74
C LEU A 48 9.26 1.15 15.58
N LEU A 49 8.00 1.49 15.29
CA LEU A 49 7.25 2.49 16.06
C LEU A 49 7.10 2.06 17.53
N LEU A 50 6.77 0.80 17.78
CA LEU A 50 6.67 0.25 19.12
C LEU A 50 8.02 0.31 19.86
N LEU A 51 9.11 -0.06 19.19
CA LEU A 51 10.46 0.03 19.74
C LEU A 51 10.82 1.48 20.10
N LEU A 52 10.51 2.42 19.22
CA LEU A 52 10.74 3.84 19.44
C LEU A 52 9.93 4.38 20.61
N LEU A 53 8.65 3.98 20.72
CA LEU A 53 7.79 4.33 21.85
C LEU A 53 8.35 3.79 23.17
N LEU A 54 8.80 2.53 23.19
CA LEU A 54 9.40 1.90 24.36
C LEU A 54 10.67 2.65 24.80
N LEU A 55 11.53 3.01 23.84
CA LEU A 55 12.75 3.75 24.13
C LEU A 55 12.45 5.16 24.64
N LEU A 56 11.46 5.84 24.06
CA LEU A 56 11.00 7.15 24.54
C LEU A 56 10.46 7.05 25.98
N LEU A 57 9.70 6.02 26.30
CA LEU A 57 9.20 5.76 27.64
C LEU A 57 10.35 5.53 28.63
N LEU A 58 11.35 4.74 28.24
CA LEU A 58 12.55 4.51 29.05
C LEU A 58 13.32 5.81 29.30
N LEU A 59 13.46 6.65 28.28
CA LEU A 59 14.10 7.97 28.38
C LEU A 59 13.33 8.88 29.34
N LEU A 60 12.00 8.92 29.24
CA LEU A 60 11.15 9.69 30.14
C LEU A 60 11.28 9.21 31.58
N LEU A 61 11.32 7.89 31.80
CA LEU A 61 11.51 7.29 33.12
C LEU A 61 12.88 7.68 33.71
N LEU A 62 13.95 7.63 32.91
CA LEU A 62 15.27 8.07 33.33
C LEU A 62 15.29 9.55 33.73
N LEU A 63 14.64 10.39 32.93
CA LEU A 63 14.50 11.82 33.21
C LEU A 63 13.70 12.06 34.50
N LEU A 64 12.60 11.34 34.71
CA LEU A 64 11.78 11.42 35.91
C LEU A 64 12.58 10.99 37.15
N LEU A 65 13.35 9.91 37.05
CA LEU A 65 14.23 9.45 38.11
C LEU A 65 15.28 10.51 38.46
N LEU A 66 15.91 11.11 37.45
CA LEU A 66 16.87 12.21 37.63
C LEU A 66 16.22 13.41 38.33
N LEU A 67 15.01 13.78 37.92
CA LEU A 67 14.24 14.86 38.54
C LEU A 67 13.89 14.53 39.99
N LEU A 68 13.49 13.29 40.29
CA LEU A 68 13.20 12.84 41.64
C LEU A 68 14.44 12.91 42.53
N VAL A 69 15.60 12.47 42.04
CA VAL A 69 16.88 12.59 42.74
C VAL A 69 17.18 14.07 43.01
N LEU A 70 17.04 14.94 42.01
CA LEU A 70 17.23 16.38 42.17
C LEU A 70 16.27 16.97 43.23
N LEU A 71 15.00 16.58 43.21
CA LEU A 71 13.99 17.05 44.16
C LEU A 71 14.32 16.58 45.59
N LEU A 72 14.65 15.30 45.77
CA LEU A 72 15.06 14.77 47.07
C LEU A 72 16.27 15.52 47.63
N LEU A 73 17.23 15.86 46.78
CA LEU A 73 18.39 16.65 47.17
C LEU A 73 18.02 18.07 47.64
N VAL A 74 17.04 18.70 47.00
CA VAL A 74 16.52 20.02 47.40
C VAL A 74 15.69 19.95 48.69
N LEU A 75 14.96 18.85 48.90
CA LEU A 75 14.08 18.66 50.06
C LEU A 75 14.77 18.13 51.31
N LEU A 76 16.04 17.73 51.24
CA LEU A 76 16.79 17.31 52.42
C LEU A 76 16.78 18.46 53.45
N PRO A 77 16.17 18.27 54.64
CA PRO A 77 16.06 19.34 55.61
C PRO A 77 17.46 19.83 55.97
N PRO A 78 17.65 21.15 56.16
CA PRO A 78 18.90 21.64 56.72
C PRO A 78 19.11 20.91 58.06
N PRO A 79 20.36 20.50 58.38
CA PRO A 79 20.65 19.84 59.64
C PRO A 79 20.11 20.68 60.81
N PRO A 80 19.55 20.06 61.87
CA PRO A 80 18.92 20.79 62.97
C PRO A 80 19.89 21.85 63.53
N PRO A 81 19.40 23.04 63.87
CA PRO A 81 20.25 24.12 64.35
C PRO A 81 20.97 23.65 65.62
N PRO A 82 22.31 23.67 65.67
CA PRO A 82 23.03 23.41 66.90
C PRO A 82 22.67 24.48 67.96
N PRO A 83 22.74 24.15 69.26
CA PRO A 83 22.56 25.12 70.34
C PRO A 83 23.54 26.31 70.14
N PRO A 84 23.14 27.57 70.44
CA PRO A 84 23.79 28.78 69.94
C PRO A 84 25.23 28.98 70.46
N PRO A 85 26.23 29.18 69.57
CA PRO A 85 27.51 29.78 69.95
C PRO A 85 28.05 30.69 68.77
N PRO A 86 29.34 31.09 68.69
CA PRO A 86 29.89 32.36 68.11
C PRO A 86 30.00 32.41 66.53
N PRO A 87 30.82 33.28 65.87
CA PRO A 87 30.58 33.83 64.51
C PRO A 87 30.30 32.82 63.39
N PRO A 88 29.59 33.22 62.31
CA PRO A 88 28.99 32.30 61.34
C PRO A 88 30.05 31.47 60.59
N PRO A 89 30.00 30.12 60.67
CA PRO A 89 30.79 29.25 59.81
C PRO A 89 30.23 29.25 58.37
N PRO A 90 31.08 29.00 57.35
CA PRO A 90 30.66 28.98 55.95
C PRO A 90 29.62 27.89 55.67
N PRO A 91 28.79 28.06 54.61
CA PRO A 91 27.77 27.08 54.26
C PRO A 91 28.38 25.68 54.07
N PRO A 92 27.64 24.62 54.44
CA PRO A 92 28.18 23.27 54.44
C PRO A 92 28.65 22.86 53.02
N PRO A 93 29.91 22.46 52.83
CA PRO A 93 30.51 22.24 51.51
C PRO A 93 29.86 21.10 50.71
N ARG A 94 29.06 20.25 51.35
CA ARG A 94 28.46 19.06 50.73
C ARG A 94 27.45 19.39 49.65
N LEU A 95 26.58 20.38 49.86
CA LEU A 95 25.57 20.75 48.85
C LEU A 95 26.21 21.44 47.65
N LEU A 96 27.22 22.28 47.88
CA LEU A 96 27.99 22.93 46.81
C LEU A 96 28.78 21.90 46.00
N LEU A 97 29.43 20.93 46.65
CA LEU A 97 30.12 19.83 45.96
C LEU A 97 29.15 18.99 45.12
N LEU A 98 27.96 18.71 45.64
CA LEU A 98 26.96 17.93 44.92
C LEU A 98 26.41 18.69 43.71
N LEU A 99 26.10 19.98 43.87
CA LEU A 99 25.66 20.83 42.77
C LEU A 99 26.77 21.01 41.71
N LEU A 100 28.01 21.17 42.15
CA LEU A 100 29.19 21.23 41.28
C LEU A 100 29.41 19.93 40.51
N LEU A 101 29.07 18.78 41.08
CA LEU A 101 29.16 17.48 40.41
C LEU A 101 27.97 17.21 39.48
N LEU A 102 26.77 17.66 39.86
CA LEU A 102 25.55 17.44 39.09
C LEU A 102 25.48 18.33 37.84
N HIS A 103 25.94 19.59 37.94
CA HIS A 103 25.93 20.53 36.82
C HIS A 103 26.64 20.01 35.55
N PRO A 104 27.90 19.53 35.59
CA PRO A 104 28.57 18.99 34.41
C PRO A 104 27.90 17.70 33.92
N LEU A 105 27.32 16.89 34.82
CA LEU A 105 26.57 15.70 34.44
C LEU A 105 25.32 16.08 33.64
N LEU A 106 24.57 17.08 34.07
CA LEU A 106 23.41 17.59 33.33
C LEU A 106 23.81 18.19 31.98
N LEU A 107 24.91 18.96 31.96
CA LEU A 107 25.45 19.55 30.74
C LEU A 107 25.89 18.49 29.73
N LEU A 108 26.41 17.34 30.19
CA LEU A 108 26.74 16.18 29.34
C LEU A 108 25.51 15.35 28.94
N LEU A 109 24.51 15.25 29.81
CA LEU A 109 23.31 14.47 29.56
C LEU A 109 22.42 15.11 28.48
N LEU A 110 22.31 16.43 28.44
CA LEU A 110 21.52 17.14 27.43
C LEU A 110 21.94 16.83 25.98
N PRO A 111 23.22 16.99 25.57
CA PRO A 111 23.64 16.67 24.21
C PRO A 111 23.56 15.17 23.93
N LEU A 112 23.78 14.30 24.93
CA LEU A 112 23.59 12.86 24.78
C LEU A 112 22.13 12.52 24.46
N LEU A 113 21.18 13.17 25.15
CA LEU A 113 19.75 13.01 24.91
C LEU A 113 19.36 13.51 23.52
N LEU A 114 19.88 14.66 23.09
CA LEU A 114 19.64 15.19 21.74
C LEU A 114 20.22 14.27 20.66
N LEU A 115 21.44 13.74 20.87
CA LEU A 115 22.05 12.78 19.98
C LEU A 115 21.22 11.49 19.88
N LEU A 116 20.73 10.98 21.01
CA LEU A 116 19.85 9.82 21.05
C LEU A 116 18.55 10.08 20.27
N LEU A 117 17.93 11.26 20.47
CA LEU A 117 16.73 11.65 19.73
C LEU A 117 16.99 11.72 18.22
N LEU A 118 18.11 12.32 17.80
CA LEU A 118 18.49 12.38 16.39
C LEU A 118 18.75 10.98 15.81
N LEU A 119 19.45 10.14 16.56
CA LEU A 119 19.72 8.74 16.19
C LEU A 119 18.43 7.94 16.01
N LEU A 120 17.36 8.29 16.73
CA LEU A 120 16.04 7.67 16.58
C LEU A 120 15.23 8.25 15.42
N LEU A 121 15.34 9.55 15.19
CA LEU A 121 14.62 10.22 14.11
C LEU A 121 15.17 9.80 12.74
N LEU A 122 16.48 9.57 12.61
CA LEU A 122 17.11 9.17 11.36
C LEU A 122 16.53 7.86 10.76
N PRO A 123 16.46 6.73 11.46
CA PRO A 123 15.88 5.50 10.92
C PRO A 123 14.39 5.66 10.62
N LEU A 124 13.66 6.47 11.40
CA LEU A 124 12.26 6.78 11.12
C LEU A 124 12.10 7.53 9.78
N LEU A 125 12.93 8.54 9.54
CA LEU A 125 12.92 9.30 8.29
C LEU A 125 13.32 8.44 7.09
N LEU A 126 14.35 7.60 7.25
CA LEU A 126 14.76 6.66 6.22
C LEU A 126 13.66 5.64 5.90
N LEU A 127 12.98 5.12 6.92
CA LEU A 127 11.85 4.23 6.74
C LEU A 127 10.68 4.93 6.02
N LEU A 128 10.36 6.16 6.41
CA LEU A 128 9.32 6.95 5.77
C LEU A 128 9.63 7.17 4.28
N LEU A 129 10.88 7.51 3.95
CA LEU A 129 11.34 7.66 2.57
C LEU A 129 11.19 6.34 1.79
N LEU A 130 11.60 5.22 2.38
CA LEU A 130 11.45 3.89 1.78
C LEU A 130 9.98 3.56 1.51
N LEU A 131 9.10 3.85 2.48
CA LEU A 131 7.66 3.65 2.34
C LEU A 131 7.09 4.49 1.19
N LEU A 132 7.48 5.78 1.10
CA LEU A 132 7.05 6.68 0.03
C LEU A 132 7.51 6.18 -1.34
N LEU A 133 8.77 5.79 -1.47
CA LEU A 133 9.34 5.25 -2.71
C LEU A 133 8.57 4.00 -3.15
N LEU A 134 8.29 3.11 -2.21
CA LEU A 134 7.55 1.91 -2.51
C LEU A 134 6.09 2.22 -2.87
N LEU A 135 5.41 3.14 -2.18
CA LEU A 135 4.07 3.57 -2.54
C LEU A 135 4.03 4.10 -3.98
N LEU A 136 5.05 4.88 -4.38
CA LEU A 136 5.20 5.35 -5.75
C LEU A 136 5.36 4.18 -6.74
N LEU A 137 6.19 3.19 -6.40
CA LEU A 137 6.36 1.99 -7.21
C LEU A 137 5.03 1.21 -7.34
N LEU A 138 4.29 1.11 -6.25
CA LEU A 138 2.96 0.48 -6.19
C LEU A 138 1.98 1.18 -7.13
N LEU A 139 1.94 2.52 -7.08
CA LEU A 139 1.11 3.35 -7.92
C LEU A 139 1.48 3.15 -9.40
N LEU A 140 2.77 3.13 -9.71
CA LEU A 140 3.27 2.89 -11.07
C LEU A 140 2.85 1.51 -11.57
N LEU A 141 2.98 0.47 -10.75
CA LEU A 141 2.56 -0.89 -11.09
C LEU A 141 1.05 -0.93 -11.36
N LEU A 142 0.24 -0.29 -10.51
CA LEU A 142 -1.20 -0.21 -10.68
C LEU A 142 -1.57 0.53 -11.98
N LEU A 143 -0.88 1.63 -12.30
CA LEU A 143 -1.08 2.36 -13.54
C LEU A 143 -0.74 1.50 -14.76
N LEU A 144 0.38 0.80 -14.73
CA LEU A 144 0.79 -0.12 -15.80
C LEU A 144 -0.26 -1.22 -16.00
N LEU A 145 -0.76 -1.79 -14.91
CA LEU A 145 -1.81 -2.79 -14.94
C LEU A 145 -3.10 -2.25 -15.54
N LEU A 146 -3.52 -1.05 -15.14
CA LEU A 146 -4.69 -0.39 -15.70
C LEU A 146 -4.53 -0.18 -17.21
N LEU A 147 -3.35 0.27 -17.65
CA LEU A 147 -3.04 0.44 -19.07
C LEU A 147 -3.12 -0.89 -19.82
N LEU A 148 -2.55 -1.97 -19.26
CA LEU A 148 -2.63 -3.31 -19.83
C LEU A 148 -4.07 -3.79 -19.95
N LEU A 149 -4.88 -3.58 -18.90
CA LEU A 149 -6.29 -3.92 -18.88
C LEU A 149 -7.06 -3.15 -19.95
N LEU A 150 -6.81 -1.84 -20.07
CA LEU A 150 -7.42 -0.99 -21.09
C LEU A 150 -7.06 -1.47 -22.51
N LEU A 151 -5.79 -1.78 -22.75
CA LEU A 151 -5.32 -2.31 -24.02
C LEU A 151 -6.02 -3.64 -24.36
N LEU A 152 -6.14 -4.52 -23.37
CA LEU A 152 -6.79 -5.81 -23.57
C LEU A 152 -8.30 -5.65 -23.83
N LEU A 153 -8.95 -4.74 -23.12
CA LEU A 153 -10.36 -4.41 -23.36
C LEU A 153 -10.57 -3.83 -24.76
N LEU A 154 -9.66 -2.97 -25.23
CA LEU A 154 -9.69 -2.45 -26.59
C LEU A 154 -9.55 -3.57 -27.63
N LEU A 155 -8.63 -4.51 -27.39
CA LEU A 155 -8.44 -5.66 -28.28
C LEU A 155 -9.67 -6.57 -28.29
N LEU A 156 -10.29 -6.80 -27.13
CA LEU A 156 -11.53 -7.55 -27.01
C LEU A 156 -12.68 -6.85 -27.76
N LEU A 157 -12.80 -5.53 -27.64
CA LEU A 157 -13.79 -4.74 -28.38
C LEU A 157 -13.59 -4.90 -29.89
N LEU A 158 -12.35 -4.82 -30.37
CA LEU A 158 -12.03 -5.03 -31.79
C LEU A 158 -12.42 -6.44 -32.25
N GLN A 159 -12.12 -7.47 -31.45
CA GLN A 159 -12.54 -8.85 -31.76
C GLN A 159 -14.06 -8.98 -31.84
N LEU A 160 -14.80 -8.35 -30.93
CA LEU A 160 -16.26 -8.33 -30.97
C LEU A 160 -16.81 -7.61 -32.20
N GLN A 161 -16.20 -6.49 -32.60
CA GLN A 161 -16.58 -5.77 -33.82
C GLN A 161 -16.37 -6.64 -35.07
N LEU A 162 -15.23 -7.33 -35.16
CA LEU A 162 -14.95 -8.27 -36.26
C LEU A 162 -15.96 -9.43 -36.28
N LEU A 163 -16.29 -9.98 -35.12
CA LEU A 163 -17.29 -11.04 -34.99
C LEU A 163 -18.67 -10.56 -35.46
N LEU A 164 -19.08 -9.34 -35.07
CA LEU A 164 -20.34 -8.74 -35.50
C LEU A 164 -20.37 -8.52 -37.01
N LEU A 165 -19.27 -8.04 -37.61
CA LEU A 165 -19.15 -7.88 -39.05
C LEU A 165 -19.26 -9.21 -39.78
N LEU A 166 -18.61 -10.25 -39.27
CA LEU A 166 -18.70 -11.61 -39.82
C LEU A 166 -20.13 -12.14 -39.76
N LEU A 167 -20.82 -11.92 -38.64
CA LEU A 167 -22.22 -12.32 -38.47
C LEU A 167 -23.14 -11.59 -39.46
N LEU A 168 -22.94 -10.28 -39.66
CA LEU A 168 -23.69 -9.48 -40.62
C LEU A 168 -23.48 -10.00 -42.06
N LEU A 169 -22.23 -10.30 -42.42
CA LEU A 169 -21.89 -10.87 -43.73
C LEU A 169 -22.60 -12.23 -43.93
N LEU A 170 -22.59 -13.09 -42.91
CA LEU A 170 -23.29 -14.37 -42.95
C LEU A 170 -24.80 -14.19 -43.15
N LEU A 171 -25.41 -13.27 -42.41
CA LEU A 171 -26.83 -12.97 -42.54
C LEU A 171 -27.17 -12.51 -43.96
N LEU A 172 -26.36 -11.62 -44.53
CA LEU A 172 -26.53 -11.15 -45.90
C LEU A 172 -26.44 -12.30 -46.92
N LEU A 173 -25.46 -13.19 -46.76
CA LEU A 173 -25.30 -14.35 -47.63
C LEU A 173 -26.53 -15.28 -47.56
N LEU A 174 -27.08 -15.48 -46.36
CA LEU A 174 -28.28 -16.30 -46.17
C LEU A 174 -29.51 -15.69 -46.82
N LEU A 175 -29.68 -14.37 -46.68
CA LEU A 175 -30.76 -13.64 -47.35
C LEU A 175 -30.67 -13.80 -48.87
N LEU A 176 -29.47 -13.65 -49.42
CA LEU A 176 -29.23 -13.81 -50.86
C LEU A 176 -29.51 -15.24 -51.35
N LEU A 177 -29.11 -16.25 -50.57
CA LEU A 177 -29.41 -17.65 -50.88
C LEU A 177 -30.92 -17.91 -50.84
N LEU A 178 -31.63 -17.40 -49.84
CA LEU A 178 -33.08 -17.51 -49.74
C LEU A 178 -33.77 -16.88 -50.95
N LEU A 179 -33.35 -15.66 -51.32
CA LEU A 179 -33.89 -14.97 -52.49
C LEU A 179 -33.67 -15.80 -53.77
N LEU A 180 -32.49 -16.37 -53.95
CA LEU A 180 -32.18 -17.25 -55.09
C LEU A 180 -33.10 -18.47 -55.12
N LEU A 181 -33.30 -19.13 -53.98
CA LEU A 181 -34.19 -20.29 -53.86
C LEU A 181 -35.65 -19.92 -54.19
N LEU A 182 -36.13 -18.77 -53.71
CA LEU A 182 -37.47 -18.26 -54.04
C LEU A 182 -37.63 -18.02 -55.54
N LEU A 183 -36.62 -17.41 -56.19
CA LEU A 183 -36.62 -17.19 -57.64
C LEU A 183 -36.66 -18.51 -58.42
N LEU A 184 -35.86 -19.50 -58.02
CA LEU A 184 -35.85 -20.82 -58.64
C LEU A 184 -37.19 -21.54 -58.46
N HIS A 185 -37.79 -21.47 -57.27
CA HIS A 185 -39.09 -22.06 -57.00
C HIS A 185 -40.19 -21.44 -57.87
N HIS A 186 -40.20 -20.10 -57.97
CA HIS A 186 -41.15 -19.37 -58.80
C HIS A 186 -41.03 -19.75 -60.28
N HIS A 187 -39.80 -19.85 -60.79
CA HIS A 187 -39.55 -20.26 -62.17
C HIS A 187 -40.07 -21.68 -62.46
N HIS A 188 -39.83 -22.62 -61.53
CA HIS A 188 -40.32 -24.00 -61.65
C HIS A 188 -41.85 -24.07 -61.65
N HIS A 189 -42.51 -23.31 -60.78
CA HIS A 189 -43.98 -23.25 -60.71
C HIS A 189 -44.59 -22.71 -62.01
N HIS A 190 -44.01 -21.66 -62.59
CA HIS A 190 -44.46 -21.13 -63.88
C HIS A 190 -44.29 -22.11 -65.02
N HIS A 191 -43.18 -22.86 -65.05
CA HIS A 191 -42.96 -23.86 -66.10
C HIS A 191 -43.96 -25.02 -66.03
N HIS A 192 -44.46 -25.39 -64.83
CA HIS A 192 -45.46 -26.43 -64.69
C HIS A 192 -46.88 -26.01 -65.07
N HIS A 193 -47.25 -24.75 -64.88
CA HIS A 193 -48.58 -24.24 -65.28
C HIS A 193 -48.71 -23.86 -66.76
N SER A 194 -47.59 -23.74 -67.48
CA SER A 194 -47.59 -23.41 -68.91
C SER A 194 -47.65 -24.65 -69.83
N LYS A 195 -47.86 -25.84 -69.27
CA LYS A 195 -48.13 -27.08 -70.00
C LYS A 195 -49.57 -27.50 -69.78
#